data_AF-R6JT46-F1
#
_entry.id   AF-R6JT46-F1
#
_cell.length_a   1.000
_cell.length_b   1.000
_cell.length_c   1.000
_cell.angle_alpha   90.00
_cell.angle_beta   90.00
_cell.angle_gamma   90.00
#
_symmetry.space_group_name_H-M   'P 1'
#
loop_
_entity.id
_entity.type
_entity.pdbx_description
1 polymer ?
#
loop_
_entity_poly.entity_id
_entity_poly.type
_entity_poly.pdbx_seq_one_letter_code
_entity_poly.pdbx_strand_id
1 'polypeptide(L)'
;MGIKQLTESLLTLARSDSGQETAVCAPVDLSFIVNSSLMTFEPLVFDMDKHIIYDIEASLHVNGDEKKLRQLSDILLDNACKYSLDKSSIRVTLKKSGTKEALLTVSNEGTPLTKEEIRHLFLRFYRADTARSNIPGYGLGLSIAQSIVSEHGGRIDVSTDGSRVNSFMVLLPLQE
;
A
#
# COMPACT_ATOMS: atom_id res chain seq x y z
N MET A 1 11.25 -13.57 -3.80
CA MET A 1 11.25 -13.32 -2.35
C MET A 1 11.91 -14.52 -1.67
N GLY A 2 12.98 -14.33 -0.90
CA GLY A 2 13.68 -15.41 -0.19
C GLY A 2 13.15 -15.61 1.24
N ILE A 3 13.53 -16.71 1.89
CA ILE A 3 13.12 -17.06 3.27
C ILE A 3 13.34 -15.91 4.27
N LYS A 4 14.41 -15.10 4.10
CA LYS A 4 14.71 -13.93 4.95
C LYS A 4 13.57 -12.91 5.02
N GLN A 5 13.01 -12.53 3.87
CA GLN A 5 11.95 -11.52 3.84
C GLN A 5 10.64 -12.06 4.43
N LEU A 6 10.41 -13.37 4.32
CA LEU A 6 9.26 -14.02 4.96
C LEU A 6 9.41 -14.02 6.48
N THR A 7 10.59 -14.35 7.01
CA THR A 7 10.86 -14.28 8.46
C THR A 7 10.73 -12.87 9.00
N GLU A 8 11.21 -11.86 8.27
CA GLU A 8 11.05 -10.44 8.63
C GLU A 8 9.56 -10.05 8.66
N SER A 9 8.80 -10.43 7.63
CA SER A 9 7.36 -10.17 7.54
C SER A 9 6.58 -10.79 8.71
N LEU A 10 6.91 -12.02 9.10
CA LEU A 10 6.30 -12.70 10.24
C LEU A 10 6.68 -12.04 11.58
N LEU A 11 7.93 -11.59 11.72
CA LEU A 11 8.39 -10.87 12.91
C LEU A 11 7.68 -9.53 13.06
N THR A 12 7.48 -8.78 11.97
CA THR A 12 6.71 -7.52 11.98
C THR A 12 5.29 -7.78 12.50
N LEU A 13 4.60 -8.79 11.95
CA LEU A 13 3.23 -9.12 12.37
C LEU A 13 3.14 -9.57 13.83
N ALA A 14 4.09 -10.38 14.29
CA ALA A 14 4.11 -10.85 15.68
C ALA A 14 4.34 -9.71 16.69
N ARG A 15 5.15 -8.70 16.32
CA ARG A 15 5.39 -7.52 17.15
C ARG A 15 4.14 -6.65 17.27
N SER A 16 3.45 -6.39 16.14
CA SER A 16 2.18 -5.66 16.12
C SER A 16 1.10 -6.34 16.97
N ASP A 17 0.95 -7.66 16.89
CA ASP A 17 -0.04 -8.43 17.68
C ASP A 17 0.22 -8.37 19.19
N SER A 18 1.49 -8.24 19.60
CA SER A 18 1.88 -8.26 21.02
C SER A 18 1.67 -6.92 21.74
N GLY A 19 1.36 -5.84 21.00
CA GLY A 19 1.25 -4.48 21.56
C GLY A 19 2.55 -3.94 22.18
N GLN A 20 3.70 -4.60 21.96
CA GLN A 20 4.98 -4.27 22.60
C GLN A 20 5.78 -3.17 21.91
N GLU A 21 5.33 -2.63 20.78
CA GLU A 21 5.99 -1.49 20.14
C GLU A 21 5.43 -0.18 20.68
N THR A 22 6.21 0.49 21.54
CA THR A 22 6.04 1.92 21.77
C THR A 22 6.37 2.63 20.46
N ALA A 23 5.34 3.04 19.72
CA ALA A 23 5.51 3.74 18.45
C ALA A 23 6.37 4.99 18.68
N VAL A 24 7.55 5.02 18.04
CA VAL A 24 8.32 6.25 17.91
C VAL A 24 7.51 7.13 16.96
N CYS A 25 6.73 8.04 17.53
CA CYS A 25 5.86 8.94 16.78
C CYS A 25 6.63 10.24 16.59
N ALA A 26 7.20 10.43 15.40
CA ALA A 26 7.85 11.66 14.99
C ALA A 26 7.10 12.30 13.81
N PRO A 27 7.22 13.62 13.61
CA PRO A 27 6.83 14.28 12.37
C PRO A 27 7.51 13.62 11.17
N VAL A 28 6.71 13.17 10.20
CA VAL A 28 7.18 12.52 8.97
C VAL A 28 6.54 13.19 7.76
N ASP A 29 7.36 13.59 6.78
CA ASP A 29 6.88 14.08 5.48
C ASP A 29 6.42 12.90 4.62
N LEU A 30 5.11 12.67 4.59
CA LEU A 30 4.49 11.60 3.81
C LEU A 30 4.64 11.84 2.31
N SER A 31 4.60 13.11 1.87
CA SER A 31 4.82 13.48 0.47
C SER A 31 6.22 13.08 0.01
N PHE A 32 7.24 13.31 0.84
CA PHE A 32 8.61 12.88 0.55
C PHE A 32 8.73 11.35 0.44
N ILE A 33 8.10 10.61 1.36
CA ILE A 33 8.08 9.14 1.34
C ILE A 33 7.49 8.62 0.04
N VAL A 34 6.27 9.08 -0.31
CA VAL A 34 5.55 8.60 -1.50
C VAL A 34 6.34 8.93 -2.78
N ASN A 35 6.89 10.14 -2.90
CA ASN A 35 7.75 10.50 -4.04
C ASN A 35 9.01 9.62 -4.12
N SER A 36 9.66 9.33 -2.99
CA SER A 36 10.85 8.48 -2.96
C SER A 36 10.54 7.04 -3.38
N SER A 37 9.38 6.51 -2.96
CA SER A 37 8.91 5.20 -3.40
C SER A 37 8.58 5.21 -4.90
N LEU A 38 7.92 6.25 -5.40
CA LEU A 38 7.66 6.43 -6.84
C LEU A 38 8.95 6.39 -7.68
N MET A 39 10.01 7.11 -7.26
CA MET A 39 11.31 7.09 -7.95
C MET A 39 11.93 5.68 -8.02
N THR A 40 11.65 4.82 -7.03
CA THR A 40 12.14 3.44 -7.00
C THR A 40 11.35 2.54 -7.93
N PHE A 41 10.03 2.75 -8.02
CA PHE A 41 9.12 1.90 -8.79
C PHE A 41 8.97 2.31 -10.25
N GLU A 42 9.17 3.59 -10.59
CA GLU A 42 8.98 4.09 -11.96
C GLU A 42 9.84 3.33 -13.00
N PRO A 43 11.15 3.07 -12.78
CA PRO A 43 11.95 2.26 -13.71
C PRO A 43 11.45 0.82 -13.81
N LEU A 44 11.02 0.22 -12.69
CA LEU A 44 10.51 -1.16 -12.66
C LEU A 44 9.21 -1.28 -13.45
N VAL A 45 8.31 -0.30 -13.32
CA VAL A 45 7.04 -0.24 -14.04
C VAL A 45 7.28 -0.03 -15.53
N PHE A 46 8.25 0.82 -15.89
CA PHE A 46 8.66 1.01 -17.27
C PHE A 46 9.20 -0.29 -17.91
N ASP A 47 10.05 -1.04 -17.20
CA ASP A 47 10.58 -2.33 -17.67
C ASP A 47 9.49 -3.40 -17.87
N MET A 48 8.33 -3.25 -17.21
CA MET A 48 7.15 -4.09 -17.39
C MET A 48 6.22 -3.61 -18.51
N ASP A 49 6.63 -2.63 -19.33
CA ASP A 49 5.83 -1.99 -20.38
C ASP A 49 4.53 -1.38 -19.82
N LYS A 50 4.62 -0.74 -18.64
CA LYS A 50 3.52 -0.06 -17.95
C LYS A 50 3.90 1.39 -17.66
N HIS A 51 2.92 2.20 -17.24
CA HIS A 51 3.14 3.60 -16.90
C HIS A 51 2.70 3.92 -15.48
N ILE A 52 3.42 4.83 -14.80
CA ILE A 52 2.96 5.43 -13.55
C ILE A 52 2.53 6.87 -13.83
N ILE A 53 1.36 7.25 -13.34
CA ILE A 53 0.86 8.62 -13.33
C ILE A 53 0.67 9.01 -11.88
N TYR A 54 1.23 10.14 -11.45
CA TYR A 54 1.13 10.56 -10.06
C TYR A 54 0.78 12.04 -9.89
N ASP A 55 0.05 12.33 -8.82
CA ASP A 55 -0.30 13.67 -8.39
C ASP A 55 -0.22 13.77 -6.86
N ILE A 56 0.93 14.24 -6.38
CA ILE A 56 1.31 14.24 -4.97
C ILE A 56 1.31 15.68 -4.46
N GLU A 57 0.38 16.00 -3.57
CA GLU A 57 0.41 17.27 -2.83
C GLU A 57 1.65 17.31 -1.94
N ALA A 58 2.36 18.44 -1.96
CA ALA A 58 3.61 18.61 -1.21
C ALA A 58 3.36 18.90 0.26
N SER A 59 4.36 18.60 1.10
CA SER A 59 4.40 18.98 2.52
C SER A 59 3.24 18.42 3.36
N LEU A 60 2.72 17.24 3.04
CA LEU A 60 1.77 16.55 3.91
C LEU A 60 2.53 15.78 4.99
N HIS A 61 2.37 16.21 6.24
CA HIS A 61 3.05 15.63 7.37
C HIS A 61 2.09 14.79 8.21
N VAL A 62 2.57 13.66 8.71
CA VAL A 62 1.86 12.75 9.63
C VAL A 62 2.77 12.41 10.79
N ASN A 63 2.22 12.02 11.94
CA ASN A 63 3.01 11.51 13.05
C ASN A 63 3.17 9.99 12.89
N GLY A 64 4.42 9.49 12.92
CA GLY A 64 4.66 8.07 12.69
C GLY A 64 6.10 7.61 12.66
N ASP A 65 6.26 6.35 12.25
CA ASP A 65 7.54 5.73 11.94
C ASP A 65 7.80 5.82 10.42
N GLU A 66 8.84 6.55 10.04
CA GLU A 66 9.20 6.77 8.63
C GLU A 66 9.42 5.47 7.85
N LYS A 67 10.06 4.47 8.47
CA LYS A 67 10.36 3.19 7.81
C LYS A 67 9.09 2.39 7.56
N LYS A 68 8.16 2.38 8.52
CA LYS A 68 6.85 1.73 8.35
C LYS A 68 6.01 2.44 7.30
N LEU A 69 5.95 3.77 7.30
CA LEU A 69 5.22 4.53 6.29
C LEU A 69 5.80 4.33 4.88
N ARG A 70 7.13 4.24 4.76
CA ARG A 70 7.79 3.83 3.50
C ARG A 70 7.39 2.42 3.08
N GLN A 71 7.46 1.46 4.01
CA GLN A 71 7.04 0.09 3.75
C GLN A 71 5.58 0.01 3.28
N LEU A 72 4.69 0.80 3.87
CA LEU A 72 3.30 0.91 3.43
C LEU A 72 3.20 1.38 1.98
N SER A 73 3.88 2.48 1.61
CA SER A 73 3.90 2.97 0.22
C SER A 73 4.43 1.91 -0.74
N ASP A 74 5.52 1.24 -0.38
CA ASP A 74 6.15 0.20 -1.22
C ASP A 74 5.25 -1.02 -1.39
N ILE A 75 4.53 -1.45 -0.34
CA ILE A 75 3.56 -2.54 -0.42
C ILE A 75 2.43 -2.21 -1.40
N LEU A 76 1.90 -0.99 -1.35
CA LEU A 76 0.80 -0.59 -2.24
C LEU A 76 1.26 -0.52 -3.70
N LEU A 77 2.45 0.05 -3.96
CA LEU A 77 3.02 0.14 -5.30
C LEU A 77 3.38 -1.25 -5.85
N ASP A 78 3.99 -2.12 -5.04
CA ASP A 78 4.29 -3.51 -5.42
C ASP A 78 2.99 -4.30 -5.72
N ASN A 79 1.93 -4.08 -4.94
CA ASN A 79 0.62 -4.64 -5.22
C ASN A 79 0.09 -4.18 -6.59
N ALA A 80 0.10 -2.87 -6.84
CA ALA A 80 -0.34 -2.30 -8.11
C ALA A 80 0.48 -2.83 -9.30
N CYS A 81 1.79 -3.00 -9.15
CA CYS A 81 2.69 -3.57 -10.16
C CYS A 81 2.32 -5.03 -10.50
N LYS A 82 2.11 -5.85 -9.46
CA LYS A 82 1.83 -7.28 -9.59
C LYS A 82 0.47 -7.60 -10.16
N TYR A 83 -0.55 -6.82 -9.79
CA TYR A 83 -1.93 -7.10 -10.15
C TYR A 83 -2.47 -6.19 -11.27
N SER A 84 -1.61 -5.34 -11.86
CA SER A 84 -1.95 -4.58 -13.05
C SER A 84 -1.90 -5.44 -14.32
N LEU A 85 -2.81 -5.15 -15.25
CA LEU A 85 -2.76 -5.68 -16.61
C LEU A 85 -1.49 -5.22 -17.32
N ASP A 86 -1.06 -5.97 -18.33
CA ASP A 86 0.03 -5.55 -19.21
C ASP A 86 -0.37 -4.28 -19.98
N LYS A 87 0.59 -3.39 -20.23
CA LYS A 87 0.37 -2.15 -20.99
C LYS A 87 -0.67 -1.21 -20.38
N SER A 88 -0.85 -1.26 -19.07
CA SER A 88 -1.79 -0.41 -18.34
C SER A 88 -1.09 0.68 -17.53
N SER A 89 -1.90 1.57 -16.96
CA SER A 89 -1.40 2.62 -16.06
C SER A 89 -1.64 2.30 -14.59
N ILE A 90 -0.69 2.68 -13.74
CA ILE A 90 -0.82 2.75 -12.29
C ILE A 90 -0.97 4.23 -11.93
N ARG A 91 -1.99 4.59 -11.16
CA ARG A 91 -2.23 5.96 -10.71
C ARG A 91 -1.98 6.09 -9.23
N VAL A 92 -1.21 7.11 -8.82
CA VAL A 92 -0.89 7.36 -7.42
C VAL A 92 -1.24 8.80 -7.07
N THR A 93 -2.14 9.02 -6.13
CA THR A 93 -2.49 10.37 -5.67
C THR A 93 -2.29 10.49 -4.18
N LEU A 94 -1.72 11.60 -3.72
CA LEU A 94 -1.67 11.94 -2.31
C LEU A 94 -2.24 13.35 -2.16
N LYS A 95 -3.35 13.48 -1.43
CA LYS A 95 -4.08 14.75 -1.26
C LYS A 95 -4.56 14.92 0.16
N LYS A 96 -4.79 16.15 0.60
CA LYS A 96 -5.61 16.37 1.80
C LYS A 96 -7.04 15.88 1.57
N SER A 97 -7.58 15.23 2.58
CA SER A 97 -8.99 14.84 2.68
C SER A 97 -9.62 15.56 3.86
N GLY A 98 -10.44 16.58 3.56
CA GLY A 98 -10.90 17.51 4.60
C GLY A 98 -9.76 18.31 5.20
N THR A 99 -9.81 18.55 6.51
CA THR A 99 -8.84 19.39 7.23
C THR A 99 -7.80 18.61 8.03
N LYS A 100 -8.03 17.32 8.29
CA LYS A 100 -7.25 16.54 9.28
C LYS A 100 -6.67 15.25 8.75
N GLU A 101 -6.87 14.90 7.48
CA GLU A 101 -6.41 13.61 6.94
C GLU A 101 -5.66 13.81 5.62
N ALA A 102 -4.66 12.96 5.39
CA ALA A 102 -4.06 12.73 4.09
C ALA A 102 -4.67 11.46 3.49
N LEU A 103 -5.08 11.54 2.23
CA LEU A 103 -5.56 10.41 1.43
C LEU A 103 -4.49 10.03 0.41
N LEU A 104 -3.86 8.87 0.61
CA LEU A 104 -3.04 8.20 -0.38
C LEU A 104 -3.93 7.18 -1.13
N THR A 105 -4.03 7.34 -2.45
CA THR A 105 -4.73 6.39 -3.32
C THR A 105 -3.76 5.79 -4.31
N VAL A 106 -3.70 4.47 -4.38
CA VAL A 106 -2.97 3.72 -5.40
C VAL A 106 -3.98 2.90 -6.20
N SER A 107 -4.12 3.24 -7.48
CA SER A 107 -5.07 2.61 -8.40
C SER A 107 -4.33 1.91 -9.53
N ASN A 108 -4.87 0.79 -9.97
CA ASN A 108 -4.36 0.08 -11.13
C ASN A 108 -5.49 -0.59 -11.93
N GLU A 109 -5.30 -0.71 -13.23
CA GLU A 109 -6.15 -1.54 -14.08
C GLU A 109 -5.80 -3.01 -13.86
N GLY A 110 -6.76 -3.86 -13.50
CA GLY A 110 -6.58 -5.26 -13.15
C GLY A 110 -7.89 -6.04 -13.30
N THR A 111 -7.87 -7.32 -12.94
CA THR A 111 -9.12 -8.08 -12.79
C THR A 111 -9.97 -7.44 -11.69
N PRO A 112 -11.26 -7.19 -11.92
CA PRO A 112 -12.16 -6.68 -10.89
C PRO A 112 -12.15 -7.55 -9.64
N LEU A 113 -12.22 -6.91 -8.49
CA LEU A 113 -12.32 -7.60 -7.22
C LEU A 113 -13.78 -7.95 -6.93
N THR A 114 -14.05 -9.21 -6.62
CA THR A 114 -15.34 -9.64 -6.11
C THR A 114 -15.57 -9.09 -4.70
N LYS A 115 -16.83 -9.02 -4.28
CA LYS A 115 -17.18 -8.64 -2.90
C LYS A 115 -16.56 -9.55 -1.84
N GLU A 116 -16.34 -10.81 -2.17
CA GLU A 116 -15.70 -11.76 -1.26
C GLU A 116 -14.20 -11.49 -1.15
N GLU A 117 -13.52 -11.24 -2.26
CA GLU A 117 -12.11 -10.86 -2.26
C GLU A 117 -11.89 -9.58 -1.45
N ILE A 118 -12.70 -8.54 -1.66
CA ILE A 118 -12.60 -7.27 -0.91
C ILE A 118 -12.64 -7.50 0.62
N ARG A 119 -13.49 -8.43 1.09
CA ARG A 119 -13.59 -8.75 2.53
C ARG A 119 -12.38 -9.49 3.08
N HIS A 120 -11.63 -10.18 2.23
CA HIS A 120 -10.54 -11.08 2.64
C HIS A 120 -9.14 -10.58 2.25
N LEU A 121 -9.02 -9.56 1.40
CA LEU A 121 -7.74 -9.07 0.86
C LEU A 121 -6.70 -8.68 1.92
N PHE A 122 -7.15 -8.27 3.11
CA PHE A 122 -6.29 -7.89 4.22
C PHE A 122 -5.97 -9.06 5.18
N LEU A 123 -6.56 -10.24 4.97
CA LEU A 123 -6.23 -11.43 5.75
C LEU A 123 -4.83 -11.94 5.41
N ARG A 124 -4.12 -12.40 6.43
CA ARG A 124 -2.80 -13.02 6.27
C ARG A 124 -2.90 -14.26 5.40
N PHE A 125 -1.93 -14.43 4.51
CA PHE A 125 -1.84 -15.54 3.55
C PHE A 125 -2.96 -15.60 2.52
N TYR A 126 -3.90 -14.65 2.55
CA TYR A 126 -4.97 -14.64 1.56
C TYR A 126 -4.43 -14.25 0.20
N ARG A 127 -4.90 -14.97 -0.81
CA ARG A 127 -4.66 -14.70 -2.22
C ARG A 127 -5.96 -14.93 -2.96
N ALA A 128 -6.40 -13.90 -3.68
CA ALA A 128 -7.46 -14.01 -4.69
C ALA A 128 -7.11 -15.10 -5.72
N ASP A 129 -8.14 -15.69 -6.33
CA ASP A 129 -8.24 -16.94 -7.11
C ASP A 129 -7.00 -17.45 -7.91
N THR A 130 -7.05 -18.71 -8.33
CA THR A 130 -5.98 -19.48 -9.02
C THR A 130 -5.31 -18.78 -10.20
N ALA A 131 -5.98 -17.90 -10.96
CA ALA A 131 -5.35 -17.11 -12.03
C ALA A 131 -4.25 -16.15 -11.52
N ARG A 132 -4.33 -15.73 -10.25
CA ARG A 132 -3.33 -14.89 -9.55
C ARG A 132 -2.32 -15.71 -8.76
N SER A 133 -2.42 -17.04 -8.75
CA SER A 133 -1.54 -17.93 -7.95
C SER A 133 -0.09 -17.99 -8.46
N ASN A 134 0.13 -17.73 -9.76
CA ASN A 134 1.46 -17.65 -10.37
C ASN A 134 2.19 -16.32 -10.06
N ILE A 135 1.51 -15.32 -9.50
CA ILE A 135 2.14 -14.06 -9.10
C ILE A 135 2.99 -14.32 -7.84
N PRO A 136 4.26 -13.91 -7.79
CA PRO A 136 5.11 -14.17 -6.63
C PRO A 136 4.65 -13.40 -5.37
N GLY A 137 4.43 -14.12 -4.28
CA GLY A 137 4.10 -13.54 -2.97
C GLY A 137 3.44 -14.53 -1.99
N TYR A 138 3.54 -14.24 -0.70
CA TYR A 138 2.99 -15.08 0.38
C TYR A 138 1.65 -14.57 0.95
N GLY A 139 1.03 -13.54 0.35
CA GLY A 139 -0.23 -12.98 0.85
C GLY A 139 -0.11 -12.22 2.19
N LEU A 140 1.07 -11.66 2.49
CA LEU A 140 1.29 -10.92 3.74
C LEU A 140 1.27 -9.40 3.57
N GLY A 141 1.57 -8.89 2.37
CA GLY A 141 1.76 -7.45 2.13
C GLY A 141 0.59 -6.59 2.63
N LEU A 142 -0.63 -6.84 2.14
CA LEU A 142 -1.80 -6.03 2.52
C LEU A 142 -2.14 -6.13 4.02
N SER A 143 -1.91 -7.29 4.65
CA SER A 143 -2.09 -7.42 6.11
C SER A 143 -1.07 -6.59 6.91
N ILE A 144 0.17 -6.46 6.40
CA ILE A 144 1.21 -5.59 6.97
C ILE A 144 0.82 -4.12 6.75
N ALA A 145 0.37 -3.76 5.54
CA ALA A 145 -0.12 -2.42 5.26
C ALA A 145 -1.28 -2.02 6.19
N GLN A 146 -2.23 -2.92 6.43
CA GLN A 146 -3.32 -2.68 7.39
C GLN A 146 -2.79 -2.45 8.81
N SER A 147 -1.86 -3.28 9.27
CA SER A 147 -1.23 -3.10 10.59
C SER A 147 -0.55 -1.74 10.72
N ILE A 148 0.26 -1.36 9.72
CA ILE A 148 0.96 -0.07 9.70
C ILE A 148 -0.05 1.07 9.76
N VAL A 149 -1.09 1.04 8.93
CA VAL A 149 -2.10 2.09 8.90
C VAL A 149 -2.85 2.20 10.24
N SER A 150 -3.22 1.07 10.85
CA SER A 150 -3.86 1.05 12.17
C SER A 150 -2.95 1.58 13.28
N GLU A 151 -1.66 1.23 13.26
CA GLU A 151 -0.66 1.76 14.21
C GLU A 151 -0.49 3.28 14.11
N HIS A 152 -0.79 3.86 12.95
CA HIS A 152 -0.74 5.30 12.69
C HIS A 152 -2.12 5.97 12.85
N GLY A 153 -3.10 5.28 13.43
CA GLY A 153 -4.45 5.83 13.68
C GLY A 153 -5.28 6.07 12.41
N GLY A 154 -4.88 5.45 11.29
CA GLY A 154 -5.55 5.60 10.01
C GLY A 154 -6.51 4.45 9.67
N ARG A 155 -7.01 4.49 8.42
CA ARG A 155 -7.81 3.41 7.81
C ARG A 155 -7.34 3.11 6.39
N ILE A 156 -7.40 1.84 6.01
CA ILE A 156 -7.13 1.39 4.65
C ILE A 156 -8.37 0.69 4.10
N ASP A 157 -8.76 1.05 2.89
CA ASP A 157 -9.90 0.50 2.18
C ASP A 157 -9.51 0.15 0.74
N VAL A 158 -10.34 -0.66 0.10
CA VAL A 158 -10.20 -1.00 -1.32
C VAL A 158 -11.56 -0.86 -2.00
N SER A 159 -11.55 -0.27 -3.19
CA SER A 159 -12.72 -0.20 -4.06
C SER A 159 -12.39 -0.73 -5.46
N THR A 160 -13.41 -1.22 -6.15
CA THR A 160 -13.35 -1.53 -7.57
C THR A 160 -14.46 -0.77 -8.28
N ASP A 161 -14.18 -0.28 -9.48
CA ASP A 161 -15.20 0.35 -10.33
C ASP A 161 -16.15 -0.70 -10.97
N GLY A 162 -15.93 -1.99 -10.69
CA GLY A 162 -16.69 -3.10 -11.26
C GLY A 162 -16.34 -3.41 -12.71
N SER A 163 -15.41 -2.66 -13.31
CA SER A 163 -14.98 -2.82 -14.69
C SER A 163 -13.56 -3.37 -14.75
N ARG A 164 -12.56 -2.60 -14.32
CA ARG A 164 -11.14 -2.94 -14.39
C ARG A 164 -10.27 -2.16 -13.41
N VAL A 165 -10.76 -1.10 -12.76
CA VAL A 165 -9.91 -0.29 -11.88
C VAL A 165 -10.10 -0.73 -10.44
N ASN A 166 -9.01 -1.12 -9.79
CA ASN A 166 -8.96 -1.36 -8.35
C ASN A 166 -8.19 -0.21 -7.70
N SER A 167 -8.70 0.32 -6.59
CA SER A 167 -8.10 1.45 -5.88
C SER A 167 -7.95 1.12 -4.40
N PHE A 168 -6.71 1.12 -3.92
CA PHE A 168 -6.38 1.05 -2.50
C PHE A 168 -6.27 2.46 -1.95
N MET A 169 -7.01 2.76 -0.90
CA MET A 169 -7.14 4.08 -0.30
C MET A 169 -6.69 4.02 1.15
N VAL A 170 -5.69 4.81 1.50
CA VAL A 170 -5.17 4.96 2.86
C VAL A 170 -5.45 6.37 3.34
N LEU A 171 -6.11 6.47 4.50
CA LEU A 171 -6.34 7.72 5.20
C LEU A 171 -5.51 7.74 6.48
N LEU A 172 -4.63 8.72 6.60
CA LEU A 172 -3.78 8.93 7.77
C LEU A 172 -4.08 10.31 8.38
N PRO A 173 -4.14 10.44 9.71
CA PRO A 173 -4.25 11.73 10.36
C PRO A 173 -3.05 12.63 10.00
N LEU A 174 -3.33 13.85 9.54
CA LEU A 174 -2.32 14.88 9.39
C LEU A 174 -1.82 15.31 10.77
N GLN A 175 -0.54 15.64 10.82
CA GLN A 175 0.01 16.38 11.95
C GLN A 175 -0.58 17.80 11.96
N GLU A 176 -1.08 18.22 13.13
CA GLU A 176 -1.50 19.61 13.38
C GLU A 176 -0.30 20.56 13.48
#